data_AF-K7ASX3-F1
#
_entry.id   AF-K7ASX3-F1
#
_cell.length_a   1.000
_cell.length_b   1.000
_cell.length_c   1.000
_cell.angle_alpha   90.00
_cell.angle_beta   90.00
_cell.angle_gamma   90.00
#
_symmetry.space_group_name_H-M   'P 1'
#
loop_
_entity.id
_entity.type
_entity.pdbx_description
1 polymer ?
#
loop_
_entity_poly.entity_id
_entity_poly.type
_entity_poly.pdbx_seq_one_letter_code
_entity_poly.pdbx_strand_id
1 'polypeptide(L)'
;MFALKALPSTSNAIGIFFGTGIILLAAASYLTQMPLIDLVTWLQKVFSWSFVIIFSGLCSMAVVAGAAIKPGKNNDFLYDAGMQAANGISTLALTFTLLGISLGIGTLSEQPLTPSSVNEIIGELTKQFSMAFMTTVVGLPSSAILRAWVSLRYTKIEKE
;
A
#
# COMPACT_ATOMS: atom_id res chain seq x y z
N MET A 1 17.56 -26.32 -6.10
CA MET A 1 18.77 -25.46 -6.02
C MET A 1 18.42 -24.09 -6.58
N PHE A 2 17.65 -23.31 -5.82
CA PHE A 2 17.02 -22.08 -6.27
C PHE A 2 17.73 -20.85 -5.67
N ALA A 3 17.89 -19.82 -6.50
CA ALA A 3 17.88 -18.41 -6.11
C ALA A 3 18.99 -17.87 -5.20
N LEU A 4 20.24 -17.77 -5.69
CA LEU A 4 21.22 -16.87 -5.05
C LEU A 4 22.06 -15.98 -5.99
N LYS A 5 21.88 -16.04 -7.32
CA LYS A 5 22.74 -15.28 -8.26
C LYS A 5 22.16 -13.95 -8.76
N ALA A 6 20.95 -13.57 -8.32
CA ALA A 6 20.31 -12.31 -8.74
C ALA A 6 20.48 -11.15 -7.75
N LEU A 7 21.02 -11.42 -6.55
CA LEU A 7 20.93 -10.56 -5.37
C LEU A 7 21.52 -9.13 -5.43
N PRO A 8 22.60 -8.78 -6.16
CA PRO A 8 23.21 -7.47 -5.92
C PRO A 8 22.33 -6.29 -6.36
N SER A 9 21.56 -6.44 -7.45
CA SER A 9 20.73 -5.36 -7.97
C SER A 9 19.35 -5.27 -7.31
N THR A 10 18.75 -6.41 -6.94
CA THR A 10 17.49 -6.47 -6.19
C THR A 10 17.68 -6.07 -4.73
N SER A 11 18.80 -6.44 -4.11
CA SER A 11 19.14 -6.01 -2.75
C SER A 11 19.22 -4.49 -2.63
N ASN A 12 19.79 -3.83 -3.65
CA ASN A 12 19.90 -2.37 -3.65
C ASN A 12 18.53 -1.69 -3.81
N ALA A 13 17.65 -2.21 -4.67
CA ALA A 13 16.30 -1.67 -4.84
C ALA A 13 15.43 -1.84 -3.58
N ILE A 14 15.52 -3.01 -2.91
CA ILE A 14 14.86 -3.24 -1.62
C ILE A 14 15.39 -2.26 -0.57
N GLY A 15 16.72 -2.09 -0.50
CA GLY A 15 17.35 -1.14 0.41
C GLY A 15 16.89 0.30 0.20
N ILE A 16 16.82 0.75 -1.06
CA ILE A 16 16.30 2.08 -1.40
C ILE A 16 14.82 2.20 -1.05
N PHE A 17 14.00 1.18 -1.33
CA PHE A 17 12.56 1.21 -1.03
C PHE A 17 12.28 1.32 0.48
N PHE A 18 12.83 0.40 1.28
CA PHE A 18 12.66 0.45 2.73
C PHE A 18 13.36 1.66 3.36
N GLY A 19 14.55 2.03 2.87
CA GLY A 19 15.29 3.21 3.33
C GLY A 19 14.51 4.50 3.09
N THR A 20 13.93 4.67 1.90
CA THR A 20 13.04 5.80 1.59
C THR A 20 11.81 5.78 2.50
N GLY A 21 11.22 4.62 2.72
CA GLY A 21 10.10 4.46 3.65
C GLY A 21 10.44 4.91 5.09
N ILE A 22 11.61 4.52 5.59
CA ILE A 22 12.09 4.93 6.93
C ILE A 22 12.35 6.44 6.99
N ILE A 23 12.97 7.02 5.95
CA ILE A 23 13.22 8.47 5.89
C ILE A 23 11.90 9.25 5.88
N LEU A 24 10.90 8.80 5.11
CA LEU A 24 9.58 9.41 5.10
C LEU A 24 8.88 9.29 6.45
N LEU A 25 8.99 8.14 7.14
CA LEU A 25 8.45 7.97 8.50
C LEU A 25 9.14 8.89 9.51
N ALA A 26 10.46 9.05 9.42
CA ALA A 26 11.21 9.95 10.28
C ALA A 26 10.82 11.42 10.03
N ALA A 27 10.68 11.82 8.76
CA ALA A 27 10.20 13.15 8.40
C ALA A 27 8.77 13.39 8.89
N ALA A 28 7.89 12.40 8.76
CA ALA A 28 6.53 12.47 9.27
C ALA A 28 6.51 12.62 10.80
N SER A 29 7.30 11.83 11.52
CA SER A 29 7.45 11.94 12.99
C SER A 29 7.97 13.31 13.42
N TYR A 30 8.93 13.89 12.69
CA TYR A 30 9.43 15.24 12.95
C TYR A 30 8.36 16.32 12.72
N LEU A 31 7.60 16.23 11.62
CA LEU A 31 6.58 17.22 11.27
C LEU A 31 5.34 17.14 12.16
N THR A 32 4.93 15.95 12.58
CA THR A 32 3.74 15.76 13.43
C THR A 32 4.07 15.86 14.92
N GLN A 33 5.34 15.95 15.29
CA GLN A 33 5.84 15.87 16.67
C GLN A 33 5.40 14.59 17.41
N MET A 34 4.99 13.56 16.66
CA MET A 34 4.58 12.28 17.23
C MET A 34 5.78 11.33 17.33
N PRO A 35 5.96 10.62 18.45
CA PRO A 35 6.83 9.47 18.53
C PRO A 35 6.52 8.44 17.42
N LEU A 36 7.54 7.71 16.98
CA LEU A 36 7.40 6.74 15.88
C LEU A 36 6.33 5.68 16.19
N ILE A 37 6.23 5.24 17.45
CA ILE A 37 5.22 4.27 17.89
C ILE A 37 3.80 4.83 17.80
N ASP A 38 3.63 6.11 18.10
CA ASP A 38 2.33 6.78 18.03
C ASP A 38 1.90 6.97 16.56
N LEU A 39 2.86 7.19 15.68
CA LEU A 39 2.63 7.26 14.24
C LEU A 39 2.20 5.91 13.67
N VAL A 40 2.83 4.81 14.11
CA VAL A 40 2.44 3.44 13.73
C VAL A 40 1.04 3.10 14.25
N THR A 41 0.72 3.45 15.50
CA THR A 41 -0.62 3.20 16.06
C THR A 41 -1.69 4.07 15.39
N TRP A 42 -1.36 5.29 14.97
CA TRP A 42 -2.24 6.12 14.14
C TRP A 42 -2.48 5.46 12.77
N LEU A 43 -1.41 5.00 12.12
CA LEU A 43 -1.49 4.30 10.83
C LEU A 43 -2.34 3.03 10.93
N GLN A 44 -2.21 2.28 12.03
CA GLN A 44 -3.09 1.14 12.33
C GLN A 44 -4.56 1.56 12.46
N LYS A 45 -4.84 2.65 13.20
CA LYS A 45 -6.21 3.13 13.41
C LYS A 45 -6.87 3.60 12.12
N VAL A 46 -6.09 4.20 11.22
CA VAL A 46 -6.55 4.73 9.94
C VAL A 46 -6.68 3.63 8.88
N PHE A 47 -5.67 2.78 8.69
CA PHE A 47 -5.64 1.86 7.55
C PHE A 47 -6.11 0.43 7.86
N SER A 48 -6.16 0.01 9.14
CA SER A 48 -6.29 -1.40 9.56
C SER A 48 -5.04 -2.26 9.28
N TRP A 49 -4.74 -3.19 10.18
CA TRP A 49 -3.58 -4.09 10.08
C TRP A 49 -3.60 -4.97 8.83
N SER A 50 -4.78 -5.46 8.45
CA SER A 50 -4.92 -6.34 7.29
C SER A 50 -4.58 -5.64 5.98
N PHE A 51 -5.01 -4.38 5.81
CA PHE A 51 -4.64 -3.57 4.66
C PHE A 51 -3.12 -3.36 4.61
N VAL A 52 -2.53 -2.90 5.71
CA VAL A 52 -1.10 -2.55 5.78
C VAL A 52 -0.21 -3.74 5.43
N ILE A 53 -0.53 -4.93 5.94
CA ILE A 53 0.25 -6.14 5.69
C ILE A 53 0.17 -6.56 4.22
N ILE A 54 -1.04 -6.66 3.66
CA ILE A 54 -1.24 -7.10 2.27
C ILE A 54 -0.66 -6.05 1.30
N PHE A 55 -0.91 -4.76 1.57
CA PHE A 55 -0.35 -3.65 0.80
C PHE A 55 1.17 -3.68 0.78
N SER A 56 1.82 -3.86 1.94
CA SER A 56 3.28 -3.92 2.04
C SER A 56 3.85 -5.13 1.29
N GLY A 57 3.18 -6.28 1.35
CA GLY A 57 3.54 -7.47 0.59
C GLY A 57 3.48 -7.24 -0.91
N LEU A 58 2.37 -6.68 -1.42
CA LEU A 58 2.18 -6.38 -2.84
C LEU A 58 3.16 -5.31 -3.34
N CYS A 59 3.39 -4.24 -2.57
CA CYS A 59 4.41 -3.24 -2.88
C CYS A 59 5.79 -3.87 -3.00
N SER A 60 6.18 -4.72 -2.04
CA SER A 60 7.47 -5.41 -2.07
C SER A 60 7.59 -6.33 -3.28
N MET A 61 6.54 -7.07 -3.62
CA MET A 61 6.51 -7.92 -4.81
C MET A 61 6.69 -7.10 -6.10
N ALA A 62 5.97 -5.98 -6.24
CA ALA A 62 6.08 -5.11 -7.41
C ALA A 62 7.49 -4.53 -7.56
N VAL A 63 8.08 -4.05 -6.46
CA VAL A 63 9.45 -3.49 -6.44
C VAL A 63 10.48 -4.56 -6.78
N VAL A 64 10.39 -5.74 -6.17
CA VAL A 64 11.33 -6.85 -6.43
C VAL A 64 11.23 -7.31 -7.88
N ALA A 65 10.01 -7.47 -8.40
CA ALA A 65 9.76 -7.89 -9.76
C ALA A 65 10.36 -6.89 -10.78
N GLY A 66 10.06 -5.59 -10.64
CA GLY A 66 10.60 -4.56 -11.53
C GLY A 66 12.12 -4.35 -11.41
N ALA A 67 12.69 -4.53 -10.21
CA ALA A 67 14.14 -4.46 -10.01
C ALA A 67 14.90 -5.68 -10.55
N ALA A 68 14.22 -6.84 -10.64
CA ALA A 68 14.80 -8.07 -11.16
C ALA A 68 14.88 -8.12 -12.69
N ILE A 69 14.15 -7.25 -13.40
CA ILE A 69 14.19 -7.12 -14.86
C ILE A 69 15.62 -6.73 -15.29
N LYS A 70 16.24 -7.55 -16.15
CA LYS A 70 17.63 -7.39 -16.62
C LYS A 70 17.75 -7.70 -18.11
N PRO A 71 18.65 -7.02 -18.84
CA PRO A 71 18.88 -7.30 -20.26
C PRO A 71 19.37 -8.74 -20.50
N GLY A 72 19.00 -9.31 -21.65
CA GLY A 72 19.43 -10.64 -22.09
C GLY A 72 18.74 -11.83 -21.39
N LYS A 73 17.63 -11.60 -20.67
CA LYS A 73 16.78 -12.66 -20.10
C LYS A 73 15.33 -12.50 -20.55
N ASN A 74 14.59 -13.61 -20.60
CA ASN A 74 13.13 -13.53 -20.68
C ASN A 74 12.63 -12.90 -19.37
N ASN A 75 12.09 -11.68 -19.49
CA ASN A 75 11.60 -10.88 -18.37
C ASN A 75 10.06 -10.87 -18.30
N ASP A 76 9.36 -11.56 -19.20
CA ASP A 76 7.90 -11.53 -19.34
C ASP A 76 7.22 -11.90 -18.01
N PHE A 77 7.70 -12.99 -17.39
CA PHE A 77 7.21 -13.42 -16.08
C PHE A 77 7.40 -12.37 -14.98
N LEU A 78 8.55 -11.69 -14.96
CA LEU A 78 8.84 -10.66 -13.95
C LEU A 78 8.02 -9.40 -14.19
N TYR A 79 7.83 -9.02 -15.46
CA TYR A 79 6.95 -7.94 -15.84
C TYR A 79 5.51 -8.23 -15.42
N ASP A 80 4.97 -9.38 -15.78
CA ASP A 80 3.62 -9.79 -15.43
C ASP A 80 3.43 -9.89 -13.91
N ALA A 81 4.40 -10.45 -13.19
CA ALA A 81 4.36 -10.51 -11.72
C ALA A 81 4.33 -9.11 -11.09
N GLY A 82 5.14 -8.17 -11.59
CA GLY A 82 5.16 -6.79 -11.10
C GLY A 82 3.87 -6.04 -11.40
N MET A 83 3.33 -6.21 -12.62
CA MET A 83 2.06 -5.63 -13.04
C MET A 83 0.89 -6.19 -12.24
N GLN A 84 0.85 -7.50 -12.00
CA GLN A 84 -0.19 -8.13 -11.19
C GLN A 84 -0.13 -7.72 -9.73
N ALA A 85 1.08 -7.58 -9.16
CA ALA A 85 1.22 -7.06 -7.80
C ALA A 85 0.68 -5.62 -7.69
N ALA A 86 1.01 -4.75 -8.66
CA ALA A 86 0.54 -3.38 -8.66
C ALA A 86 -0.97 -3.25 -8.96
N ASN A 87 -1.53 -4.08 -9.85
CA ASN A 87 -2.98 -4.19 -10.02
C ASN A 87 -3.67 -4.69 -8.75
N GLY A 88 -3.05 -5.67 -8.06
CA GLY A 88 -3.52 -6.17 -6.77
C GLY A 88 -3.63 -5.07 -5.72
N ILE A 89 -2.73 -4.09 -5.71
CA ILE A 89 -2.82 -2.91 -4.82
C ILE A 89 -4.09 -2.10 -5.11
N SER A 90 -4.41 -1.90 -6.39
CA SER A 90 -5.63 -1.19 -6.79
C SER A 90 -6.89 -1.93 -6.32
N THR A 91 -6.93 -3.25 -6.51
CA THR A 91 -8.03 -4.09 -6.06
C THR A 91 -8.16 -4.05 -4.54
N LEU A 92 -7.05 -4.21 -3.81
CA LEU A 92 -7.03 -4.15 -2.35
C LEU A 92 -7.57 -2.81 -1.83
N ALA A 93 -7.13 -1.70 -2.43
CA ALA A 93 -7.58 -0.37 -2.08
C ALA A 93 -9.10 -0.23 -2.23
N LEU A 94 -9.65 -0.64 -3.38
CA LEU A 94 -11.08 -0.62 -3.64
C LEU A 94 -11.86 -1.54 -2.70
N THR A 95 -11.35 -2.75 -2.41
CA THR A 95 -11.98 -3.69 -1.49
C THR A 95 -12.08 -3.11 -0.08
N PHE A 96 -11.01 -2.50 0.44
CA PHE A 96 -11.04 -1.89 1.77
C PHE A 96 -11.87 -0.61 1.82
N THR A 97 -11.94 0.15 0.72
CA THR A 97 -12.87 1.26 0.60
C THR A 97 -14.32 0.81 0.69
N LEU A 98 -14.68 -0.24 -0.06
CA LEU A 98 -16.02 -0.82 0.01
C LEU A 98 -16.29 -1.39 1.40
N LEU A 99 -15.34 -2.09 2.01
CA LEU A 99 -15.45 -2.61 3.37
C LEU A 99 -15.73 -1.50 4.39
N GLY A 100 -14.95 -0.41 4.38
CA GLY A 100 -15.13 0.69 5.31
C GLY A 100 -16.47 1.40 5.12
N ILE A 101 -16.94 1.57 3.87
CA ILE A 101 -18.28 2.11 3.60
C ILE A 101 -19.37 1.16 4.09
N SER A 102 -19.24 -0.15 3.84
CA SER A 102 -20.20 -1.16 4.31
C SER A 102 -20.31 -1.22 5.83
N LEU A 103 -19.18 -1.15 6.54
CA LEU A 103 -19.17 -1.04 8.01
C LEU A 103 -19.84 0.27 8.47
N GLY A 104 -19.58 1.37 7.75
CA GLY A 104 -20.25 2.66 7.92
C GLY A 104 -21.77 2.54 7.92
N ILE A 105 -22.30 1.97 6.85
CA ILE A 105 -23.74 1.78 6.68
C ILE A 105 -24.30 0.81 7.72
N GLY A 106 -23.58 -0.27 8.04
CA GLY A 106 -23.97 -1.22 9.09
C GLY A 106 -24.21 -0.53 10.44
N THR A 107 -23.26 0.31 10.86
CA THR A 107 -23.36 1.09 12.11
C THR A 107 -24.61 1.98 12.16
N LEU A 108 -24.94 2.64 11.04
CA LEU A 108 -26.16 3.46 10.92
C LEU A 108 -27.44 2.64 10.98
N SER A 109 -27.41 1.38 10.55
CA SER A 109 -28.59 0.52 10.52
C SER A 109 -28.92 -0.13 11.86
N GLU A 110 -27.91 -0.31 12.73
CA GLU A 110 -28.05 -1.04 14.00
C GLU A 110 -28.32 -0.14 15.21
N GLN A 111 -27.97 1.15 15.16
CA GLN A 111 -28.10 2.07 16.28
C GLN A 111 -29.18 3.14 16.06
N PRO A 112 -30.19 3.26 16.95
CA PRO A 112 -31.16 4.34 16.87
C PRO A 112 -30.48 5.70 17.10
N LEU A 113 -30.73 6.64 16.19
CA LEU A 113 -30.22 8.01 16.25
C LEU A 113 -30.97 8.78 17.34
N THR A 114 -30.40 8.86 18.53
CA THR A 114 -30.94 9.62 19.68
C THR A 114 -29.96 10.74 20.07
N PRO A 115 -30.42 11.82 20.72
CA PRO A 115 -29.52 12.90 21.15
C PRO A 115 -28.35 12.43 22.02
N SER A 116 -28.49 11.32 22.73
CA SER A 116 -27.42 10.72 23.55
C SER A 116 -26.44 9.83 22.76
N SER A 117 -26.84 9.23 21.64
CA SER A 117 -26.00 8.32 20.84
C SER A 117 -25.32 8.98 19.63
N VAL A 118 -25.83 10.13 19.16
CA VAL A 118 -25.37 10.77 17.91
C VAL A 118 -23.87 11.07 17.89
N ASN A 119 -23.29 11.57 18.99
CA ASN A 119 -21.86 11.89 19.02
C ASN A 119 -20.97 10.65 18.89
N GLU A 120 -21.38 9.53 19.49
CA GLU A 120 -20.67 8.26 19.42
C GLU A 120 -20.74 7.69 18.00
N ILE A 121 -21.93 7.69 17.41
CA ILE A 121 -22.17 7.21 16.03
C ILE A 121 -21.34 8.02 15.02
N ILE A 122 -21.28 9.35 15.16
CA ILE A 122 -20.45 10.20 14.28
C ILE A 122 -18.96 9.84 14.42
N GLY A 123 -18.48 9.60 15.64
CA GLY A 123 -17.10 9.19 15.88
C GLY A 123 -16.76 7.86 15.21
N GLU A 124 -17.65 6.87 15.33
CA GLU A 124 -17.47 5.56 14.71
C GLU A 124 -17.52 5.63 13.17
N LEU A 125 -18.49 6.35 12.61
CA LEU A 125 -18.59 6.59 11.18
C LEU A 125 -17.36 7.30 10.63
N THR A 126 -16.85 8.31 11.34
CA THR A 126 -15.65 9.03 10.95
C THR A 126 -14.46 8.08 10.85
N LYS A 127 -14.34 7.12 11.76
CA LYS A 127 -13.27 6.12 11.73
C LYS A 127 -13.41 5.16 10.55
N GLN A 128 -14.61 4.64 10.30
CA GLN A 128 -14.87 3.68 9.22
C GLN A 128 -14.72 4.32 7.84
N PHE A 129 -15.19 5.56 7.67
CA PHE A 129 -15.01 6.33 6.44
C PHE A 129 -13.57 6.84 6.27
N SER A 130 -12.88 7.24 7.35
CA SER A 130 -11.46 7.58 7.26
C SER A 130 -10.65 6.40 6.73
N MET A 131 -10.93 5.19 7.22
CA MET A 131 -10.31 3.98 6.67
C MET A 131 -10.65 3.78 5.19
N ALA A 132 -11.93 3.88 4.83
CA ALA A 132 -12.36 3.71 3.45
C ALA A 132 -11.68 4.68 2.48
N PHE A 133 -11.57 5.97 2.84
CA PHE A 133 -11.00 6.98 1.96
C PHE A 133 -9.47 6.90 1.93
N MET A 134 -8.83 6.69 3.07
CA MET A 134 -7.37 6.69 3.14
C MET A 134 -6.75 5.51 2.38
N THR A 135 -7.39 4.33 2.38
CA THR A 135 -6.91 3.16 1.63
C THR A 135 -6.89 3.40 0.12
N THR A 136 -7.83 4.17 -0.44
CA THR A 136 -7.82 4.55 -1.86
C THR A 136 -6.91 5.74 -2.16
N VAL A 137 -6.89 6.75 -1.29
CA VAL A 137 -6.00 7.92 -1.41
C VAL A 137 -4.53 7.50 -1.48
N VAL A 138 -4.13 6.47 -0.72
CA VAL A 138 -2.76 5.94 -0.80
C VAL A 138 -2.64 4.81 -1.81
N GLY A 139 -3.60 3.90 -1.85
CA GLY A 139 -3.52 2.68 -2.64
C GLY A 139 -3.52 2.91 -4.14
N LEU A 140 -4.44 3.72 -4.67
CA LEU A 140 -4.56 3.93 -6.11
C LEU A 140 -3.34 4.66 -6.71
N PRO A 141 -2.84 5.76 -6.11
CA PRO A 141 -1.62 6.38 -6.60
C PRO A 141 -0.41 5.45 -6.52
N SER A 142 -0.28 4.66 -5.45
CA SER A 142 0.80 3.69 -5.29
C SER A 142 0.77 2.61 -6.39
N SER A 143 -0.42 2.08 -6.69
CA SER A 143 -0.63 1.14 -7.80
C SER A 143 -0.23 1.75 -9.15
N ALA A 144 -0.66 2.98 -9.43
CA ALA A 144 -0.33 3.68 -10.67
C ALA A 144 1.18 3.92 -10.83
N ILE A 145 1.85 4.38 -9.77
CA ILE A 145 3.30 4.63 -9.77
C ILE A 145 4.07 3.33 -10.00
N LEU A 146 3.72 2.25 -9.29
CA LEU A 146 4.41 0.97 -9.41
C LEU A 146 4.22 0.35 -10.80
N ARG A 147 3.00 0.40 -11.36
CA ARG A 147 2.73 -0.01 -12.74
C ARG A 147 3.59 0.76 -13.75
N ALA A 148 3.61 2.09 -13.62
CA ALA A 148 4.39 2.93 -14.50
C ALA A 148 5.88 2.61 -14.40
N TRP A 149 6.40 2.44 -13.18
CA TRP A 149 7.80 2.10 -12.95
C TRP A 149 8.19 0.74 -13.54
N VAL A 150 7.40 -0.32 -13.31
CA VAL A 150 7.64 -1.66 -13.88
C VAL A 150 7.60 -1.63 -15.41
N SER A 151 6.61 -0.95 -16.00
CA SER A 151 6.46 -0.82 -17.46
C SER A 151 7.60 -0.04 -18.12
N LEU A 152 8.00 1.09 -17.53
CA LEU A 152 9.13 1.88 -18.04
C LEU A 152 10.45 1.11 -17.95
N ARG A 153 10.66 0.35 -16.86
CA ARG A 153 11.85 -0.50 -16.70
C ARG A 153 11.91 -1.62 -17.74
N TYR A 154 10.79 -2.29 -17.98
CA TYR A 154 10.68 -3.35 -18.99
C TYR A 154 10.97 -2.79 -20.39
N THR A 155 10.28 -1.71 -20.78
CA THR A 155 10.43 -1.08 -22.10
C THR A 155 11.84 -0.55 -22.35
N LYS A 156 12.48 0.00 -21.31
CA LYS A 156 13.87 0.45 -21.40
C LYS A 156 14.82 -0.70 -21.74
N ILE A 157 14.65 -1.83 -21.07
CA ILE A 157 15.53 -2.99 -21.21
C ILE A 157 15.26 -3.75 -22.53
N GLU A 158 14.04 -3.70 -23.06
CA GLU A 158 13.72 -4.28 -24.37
C GLU A 158 14.33 -3.50 -25.54
N LYS A 159 14.58 -2.19 -25.35
CA LYS A 159 15.20 -1.31 -26.35
C LYS A 159 16.73 -1.23 -26.25
N GLU A 160 17.34 -1.76 -25.19
CA GLU A 160 18.79 -1.85 -24.97
C GLU A 160 19.33 -3.19 -25.50
#